data_AF-B0DDR3-F1
#
_entry.id   AF-B0DDR3-F1
#
_cell.length_a   1.000
_cell.length_b   1.000
_cell.length_c   1.000
_cell.angle_alpha   90.00
_cell.angle_beta   90.00
_cell.angle_gamma   90.00
#
_symmetry.space_group_name_H-M   'P 1'
#
loop_
_entity.id
_entity.type
_entity.pdbx_description
1 polymer ?
#
loop_
_entity_poly.entity_id
_entity_poly.type
_entity_poly.pdbx_seq_one_letter_code
_entity_poly.pdbx_strand_id
1 'polypeptide(L)'
;MYAARLHKLRNRISSKVIPRRVGDQEYRSIKTSQRSNVQWWTIANLDMRQRIDNRGSNEMLDLFFSKPIYTALRLLAVPTKPYDTRSAHQPMLTDRSGKDPDPVQNLYPGSWAGSRIICLGDDSEEIPNAFTAKEVDEIWKYRPKSIYPFCGDPSLFIWGQYAVADSSRYGFWADPEFYPTHSEVWVLRNLTSLEYVRSDAIPTSDNWDRQLRYDLQTGLQGAPGLAQVLLMRIVWSTSENIGYLAFPRLHQGSWAGDRLDVQSLKNVDREMKEGGWKDVSADAARDLSDLWKYYWEEVDVGKL
;
A
#
# COMPACT_ATOMS: atom_id res chain seq x y z
N MET A 1 24.87 26.22 -28.79
CA MET A 1 25.43 24.84 -28.88
C MET A 1 24.48 23.72 -28.44
N TYR A 2 23.30 23.98 -27.86
CA TYR A 2 22.38 22.91 -27.44
C TYR A 2 21.36 22.46 -28.52
N ALA A 3 21.02 23.33 -29.47
CA ALA A 3 20.06 23.02 -30.54
C ALA A 3 20.61 22.08 -31.65
N ALA A 4 21.93 22.02 -31.84
CA ALA A 4 22.54 21.20 -32.89
C ALA A 4 22.65 19.70 -32.53
N ARG A 5 22.55 19.34 -31.24
CA ARG A 5 22.61 17.94 -30.78
C ARG A 5 21.28 17.19 -30.97
N LEU A 6 20.13 17.87 -30.90
CA LEU A 6 18.81 17.25 -31.07
C LEU A 6 18.49 16.91 -32.53
N HIS A 7 19.02 17.66 -33.50
CA HIS A 7 18.75 17.39 -34.91
C HIS A 7 19.48 16.13 -35.43
N LYS A 8 20.61 15.74 -34.80
CA LYS A 8 21.41 14.58 -35.20
C LYS A 8 20.84 13.25 -34.68
N LEU A 9 20.02 13.26 -33.62
CA LEU A 9 19.32 12.05 -33.13
C LEU A 9 18.08 11.73 -33.95
N ARG A 10 17.35 12.75 -34.44
CA ARG A 10 16.10 12.56 -35.19
C ARG A 10 16.30 11.90 -36.55
N ASN A 11 17.47 12.09 -37.19
CA ASN A 11 17.77 11.52 -38.50
C ASN A 11 18.36 10.09 -38.46
N ARG A 12 18.63 9.53 -37.28
CA ARG A 12 19.17 8.15 -37.14
C ARG A 12 18.12 7.06 -36.95
N ILE A 13 16.85 7.44 -36.74
CA ILE A 13 15.76 6.49 -36.47
C ILE A 13 15.00 6.11 -37.76
N SER A 14 15.26 6.77 -38.90
CA SER A 14 14.46 6.61 -40.13
C SER A 14 14.94 5.55 -41.13
N SER A 15 15.83 4.60 -40.78
CA SER A 15 16.34 3.64 -41.78
C SER A 15 16.60 2.20 -41.32
N LYS A 16 16.00 1.74 -40.22
CA LYS A 16 16.03 0.30 -39.89
C LYS A 16 14.74 -0.38 -40.33
N VAL A 17 14.87 -1.10 -41.44
CA VAL A 17 13.94 -2.06 -42.04
C VAL A 17 13.30 -2.95 -40.97
N ILE A 18 11.97 -2.96 -40.93
CA ILE A 18 11.15 -3.85 -40.10
C ILE A 18 11.15 -5.24 -40.77
N PRO A 19 11.62 -6.32 -40.11
CA PRO A 19 11.43 -7.67 -40.63
C PRO A 19 9.95 -8.08 -40.51
N ARG A 20 9.41 -8.63 -41.59
CA ARG A 20 8.03 -9.14 -41.69
C ARG A 20 7.80 -10.32 -40.73
N ARG A 21 6.60 -10.32 -40.13
CA ARG A 21 5.89 -11.39 -39.39
C ARG A 21 6.56 -12.77 -39.37
N VAL A 22 7.07 -13.15 -38.20
CA VAL A 22 7.17 -14.56 -37.76
C VAL A 22 5.79 -14.96 -37.24
N GLY A 23 5.30 -16.12 -37.68
CA GLY A 23 3.91 -16.56 -37.54
C GLY A 23 3.46 -16.83 -36.10
N ASP A 24 2.17 -16.63 -35.86
CA ASP A 24 1.46 -16.70 -34.57
C ASP A 24 1.52 -18.06 -33.83
N GLN A 25 2.16 -19.09 -34.41
CA GLN A 25 2.25 -20.44 -33.81
C GLN A 25 3.49 -20.64 -32.92
N GLU A 26 4.64 -20.03 -33.21
CA GLU A 26 5.82 -20.13 -32.33
C GLU A 26 5.68 -19.27 -31.06
N TYR A 27 4.86 -18.21 -31.10
CA TYR A 27 4.60 -17.37 -29.93
C TYR A 27 3.68 -18.05 -28.89
N ARG A 28 3.06 -19.19 -29.24
CA ARG A 28 2.24 -19.99 -28.30
C ARG A 28 3.04 -21.05 -27.56
N SER A 29 4.20 -21.49 -28.06
CA SER A 29 4.98 -22.57 -27.41
C SER A 29 5.88 -22.07 -26.26
N ILE A 30 6.20 -20.77 -26.21
CA ILE A 30 6.94 -20.17 -25.08
C ILE A 30 6.02 -19.91 -23.86
N LYS A 31 4.69 -20.04 -24.01
CA LYS A 31 3.69 -19.65 -22.99
C LYS A 31 3.34 -20.71 -21.93
N THR A 32 4.11 -21.79 -21.78
CA THR A 32 3.75 -22.86 -20.82
C THR A 32 4.81 -23.21 -19.77
N SER A 33 5.95 -22.52 -19.67
CA SER A 33 6.97 -22.83 -18.64
C SER A 33 7.43 -21.67 -17.75
N GLN A 34 6.92 -20.45 -17.93
CA GLN A 34 7.11 -19.36 -16.97
C GLN A 34 5.73 -18.83 -16.55
N ARG A 35 5.14 -19.46 -15.53
CA ARG A 35 4.21 -18.71 -14.68
C ARG A 35 5.03 -17.53 -14.15
N SER A 36 4.62 -16.32 -14.46
CA SER A 36 5.15 -15.15 -13.79
C SER A 36 4.95 -15.38 -12.29
N ASN A 37 6.06 -15.37 -11.55
CA ASN A 37 6.15 -15.57 -10.11
C ASN A 37 5.55 -14.38 -9.33
N VAL A 38 4.36 -13.92 -9.72
CA VAL A 38 3.81 -12.67 -9.24
C VAL A 38 2.57 -12.93 -8.40
N GLN A 39 2.73 -12.65 -7.11
CA GLN A 39 1.67 -12.72 -6.12
C GLN A 39 0.81 -11.45 -6.14
N TRP A 40 -0.50 -11.63 -6.07
CA TRP A 40 -1.51 -10.59 -5.98
C TRP A 40 -1.93 -10.38 -4.53
N TRP A 41 -2.25 -9.15 -4.15
CA TRP A 41 -2.55 -8.79 -2.77
C TRP A 41 -3.93 -8.15 -2.64
N THR A 42 -4.57 -8.30 -1.48
CA THR A 42 -5.86 -7.65 -1.20
C THR A 42 -5.93 -7.25 0.27
N ILE A 43 -6.26 -5.98 0.52
CA ILE A 43 -6.52 -5.49 1.88
C ILE A 43 -8.00 -5.73 2.20
N ALA A 44 -8.26 -6.44 3.29
CA ALA A 44 -9.59 -6.78 3.76
C ALA A 44 -9.83 -6.34 5.20
N ASN A 45 -11.05 -5.87 5.46
CA ASN A 45 -11.63 -5.71 6.79
C ASN A 45 -12.53 -6.91 7.07
N LEU A 46 -12.11 -7.74 8.02
CA LEU A 46 -12.74 -9.02 8.32
C LEU A 46 -14.04 -8.87 9.11
N ASP A 47 -14.13 -7.84 9.96
CA ASP A 47 -15.32 -7.62 10.79
C ASP A 47 -16.47 -7.02 9.97
N MET A 48 -16.15 -6.10 9.05
CA MET A 48 -17.14 -5.47 8.17
C MET A 48 -17.42 -6.27 6.89
N ARG A 49 -16.64 -7.32 6.65
CA ARG A 49 -16.66 -8.12 5.43
C ARG A 49 -16.41 -7.32 4.14
N GLN A 50 -15.51 -6.35 4.23
CA GLN A 50 -15.19 -5.43 3.15
C GLN A 50 -13.76 -5.65 2.66
N ARG A 51 -13.48 -5.25 1.42
CA ARG A 51 -12.12 -5.24 0.86
C ARG A 51 -11.88 -3.99 0.03
N ILE A 52 -10.62 -3.61 -0.12
CA ILE A 52 -10.21 -2.54 -1.00
C ILE A 52 -9.78 -3.16 -2.33
N ASP A 53 -10.64 -3.00 -3.34
CA ASP A 53 -10.36 -3.47 -4.69
C ASP A 53 -9.67 -2.35 -5.48
N ASN A 54 -8.47 -2.62 -5.99
CA ASN A 54 -7.91 -1.85 -7.10
C ASN A 54 -8.13 -2.64 -8.39
N ARG A 55 -8.67 -1.98 -9.42
CA ARG A 55 -8.79 -2.56 -10.78
C ARG A 55 -7.45 -2.62 -11.52
N GLY A 56 -6.39 -2.08 -10.93
CA GLY A 56 -5.01 -2.17 -11.42
C GLY A 56 -4.27 -3.41 -10.90
N SER A 57 -2.96 -3.46 -11.16
CA SER A 57 -2.08 -4.45 -10.56
C SER A 57 -2.13 -4.34 -9.03
N ASN A 58 -2.35 -5.48 -8.36
CA ASN A 58 -2.23 -5.60 -6.91
C ASN A 58 -0.92 -6.33 -6.58
N GLU A 59 0.16 -6.05 -7.31
CA GLU A 59 1.49 -6.53 -6.93
C GLU A 59 1.92 -5.80 -5.65
N MET A 60 2.77 -6.42 -4.81
CA MET A 60 3.17 -5.84 -3.51
C MET A 60 3.75 -4.43 -3.66
N LEU A 61 4.59 -4.23 -4.68
CA LEU A 61 5.22 -2.94 -4.98
C LEU A 61 4.21 -1.86 -5.36
N ASP A 62 3.21 -2.23 -6.18
CA ASP A 62 2.14 -1.31 -6.52
C ASP A 62 1.33 -0.99 -5.27
N LEU A 63 1.02 -1.98 -4.44
CA LEU A 63 0.30 -1.77 -3.18
C LEU A 63 1.04 -0.81 -2.24
N PHE A 64 2.37 -0.91 -2.17
CA PHE A 64 3.23 -0.09 -1.31
C PHE A 64 3.14 1.41 -1.62
N PHE A 65 2.92 1.78 -2.88
CA PHE A 65 2.85 3.18 -3.34
C PHE A 65 1.47 3.58 -3.90
N SER A 66 0.45 2.74 -3.78
CA SER A 66 -0.84 3.01 -4.44
C SER A 66 -1.91 3.52 -3.51
N LYS A 67 -2.95 4.08 -4.12
CA LYS A 67 -4.17 4.55 -3.46
C LYS A 67 -4.77 3.57 -2.43
N PRO A 68 -4.82 2.24 -2.65
CA PRO A 68 -5.35 1.29 -1.68
C PRO A 68 -4.78 1.38 -0.28
N ILE A 69 -3.45 1.44 -0.09
CA ILE A 69 -2.89 1.44 1.27
C ILE A 69 -3.17 2.75 2.01
N TYR A 70 -3.11 3.89 1.32
CA TYR A 70 -3.52 5.18 1.90
C TYR A 70 -5.03 5.23 2.18
N THR A 71 -5.84 4.54 1.37
CA THR A 71 -7.27 4.37 1.61
C THR A 71 -7.50 3.55 2.88
N ALA A 72 -6.78 2.44 3.07
CA ALA A 72 -6.84 1.66 4.30
C ALA A 72 -6.46 2.50 5.53
N LEU A 73 -5.34 3.24 5.45
CA LEU A 73 -4.90 4.12 6.53
C LEU A 73 -5.96 5.18 6.86
N ARG A 74 -6.62 5.76 5.85
CA ARG A 74 -7.73 6.72 6.04
C ARG A 74 -8.98 6.11 6.64
N LEU A 75 -9.33 4.89 6.26
CA LEU A 75 -10.46 4.19 6.86
C LEU A 75 -10.18 3.81 8.32
N LEU A 76 -8.91 3.64 8.70
CA LEU A 76 -8.48 3.39 10.09
C LEU A 76 -8.31 4.67 10.92
N ALA A 77 -8.03 5.80 10.28
CA ALA A 77 -7.78 7.08 10.95
C ALA A 77 -9.06 7.71 11.46
N VAL A 78 -9.14 7.86 12.78
CA VAL A 78 -10.24 8.55 13.46
C VAL A 78 -10.03 10.07 13.32
N PRO A 79 -11.00 10.81 12.77
CA PRO A 79 -10.95 12.28 12.70
C PRO A 79 -10.76 12.91 14.08
N THR A 80 -9.97 13.98 14.19
CA THR A 80 -9.78 14.72 15.47
C THR A 80 -11.02 15.52 15.88
N LYS A 81 -11.96 15.73 14.97
CA LYS A 81 -13.25 16.41 15.19
C LYS A 81 -14.40 15.55 14.65
N PRO A 82 -15.62 15.70 15.20
CA PRO A 82 -16.80 15.01 14.66
C PRO A 82 -16.93 15.24 13.15
N TYR A 83 -16.88 14.16 12.39
CA TYR A 83 -17.00 14.19 10.94
C TYR A 83 -18.47 13.98 10.57
N ASP A 84 -19.11 14.98 9.95
CA ASP A 84 -20.48 14.83 9.48
C ASP A 84 -20.49 13.96 8.21
N THR A 85 -20.90 12.71 8.37
CA THR A 85 -20.98 11.73 7.29
C THR A 85 -22.03 12.10 6.24
N ARG A 86 -22.96 13.03 6.54
CA ARG A 86 -23.99 13.48 5.59
C ARG A 86 -23.45 14.48 4.57
N SER A 87 -22.44 15.26 4.96
CA SER A 87 -21.75 16.23 4.08
C SER A 87 -20.59 15.61 3.30
N ALA A 88 -20.27 14.34 3.55
CA ALA A 88 -19.30 13.56 2.78
C ALA A 88 -19.84 13.19 1.38
N HIS A 89 -20.03 14.17 0.50
CA HIS A 89 -20.42 13.99 -0.90
C HIS A 89 -19.31 13.40 -1.79
N GLN A 90 -18.26 12.81 -1.20
CA GLN A 90 -17.23 12.10 -1.95
C GLN A 90 -17.26 10.62 -1.61
N PRO A 91 -17.93 9.78 -2.41
CA PRO A 91 -17.76 8.34 -2.33
C PRO A 91 -16.28 8.05 -2.67
N MET A 92 -15.50 7.64 -1.67
CA MET A 92 -14.07 7.32 -1.80
C MET A 92 -13.80 6.23 -2.85
N LEU A 93 -14.82 5.43 -3.14
CA LEU A 93 -14.82 4.29 -4.04
C LEU A 93 -16.14 4.28 -4.83
N THR A 94 -16.34 5.23 -5.75
CA THR A 94 -17.34 4.99 -6.80
C THR A 94 -16.84 3.86 -7.67
N ASP A 95 -17.53 2.73 -7.65
CA ASP A 95 -17.37 1.74 -8.69
C ASP A 95 -17.68 2.41 -10.04
N ARG A 96 -16.63 2.70 -10.83
CA ARG A 96 -16.76 3.24 -12.20
C ARG A 96 -17.41 2.28 -13.20
N SER A 97 -17.81 1.05 -12.82
CA SER A 97 -18.40 0.08 -13.75
C SER A 97 -19.84 0.39 -14.13
N GLY A 98 -20.57 1.17 -13.33
CA GLY A 98 -22.00 1.39 -13.52
C GLY A 98 -22.84 0.10 -13.61
N LYS A 99 -22.30 -1.06 -13.17
CA LYS A 99 -22.93 -2.37 -13.37
C LYS A 99 -23.25 -3.16 -12.11
N ASP A 100 -22.81 -2.72 -10.93
CA ASP A 100 -23.39 -3.20 -9.67
C ASP A 100 -23.60 -2.04 -8.71
N PRO A 101 -24.85 -1.72 -8.34
CA PRO A 101 -25.15 -0.83 -7.23
C PRO A 101 -25.19 -1.66 -5.96
N ASP A 102 -24.10 -2.34 -5.62
CA ASP A 102 -23.85 -2.61 -4.21
C ASP A 102 -22.97 -1.47 -3.73
N PRO A 103 -23.56 -0.30 -3.37
CA PRO A 103 -22.78 0.74 -2.75
C PRO A 103 -22.11 0.08 -1.55
N VAL A 104 -20.79 0.17 -1.44
CA VAL A 104 -20.14 -0.11 -0.16
C VAL A 104 -20.60 1.00 0.78
N GLN A 105 -21.83 0.85 1.30
CA GLN A 105 -22.47 1.81 2.17
C GLN A 105 -21.56 1.93 3.40
N ASN A 106 -21.34 3.17 3.84
CA ASN A 106 -20.63 3.49 5.09
C ASN A 106 -19.09 3.44 5.05
N LEU A 107 -18.45 3.57 3.88
CA LEU A 107 -17.02 3.89 3.84
C LEU A 107 -16.79 5.39 4.03
N TYR A 108 -16.46 5.77 5.26
CA TYR A 108 -16.04 7.11 5.63
C TYR A 108 -14.73 7.04 6.45
N PRO A 109 -14.00 8.15 6.60
CA PRO A 109 -12.76 8.16 7.37
C PRO A 109 -12.99 7.66 8.82
N GLY A 110 -12.16 6.73 9.28
CA GLY A 110 -12.32 6.08 10.58
C GLY A 110 -13.37 4.96 10.66
N SER A 111 -14.10 4.66 9.57
CA SER A 111 -15.11 3.59 9.57
C SER A 111 -14.55 2.19 9.82
N TRP A 112 -13.25 1.96 9.61
CA TRP A 112 -12.55 0.70 9.90
C TRP A 112 -11.81 0.71 11.25
N ALA A 113 -11.79 1.82 11.98
CA ALA A 113 -11.12 1.90 13.27
C ALA A 113 -11.62 0.81 14.24
N GLY A 114 -10.68 0.08 14.83
CA GLY A 114 -10.93 -1.05 15.74
C GLY A 114 -11.31 -2.37 15.06
N SER A 115 -11.35 -2.41 13.72
CA SER A 115 -11.65 -3.62 12.96
C SER A 115 -10.41 -4.49 12.75
N ARG A 116 -10.62 -5.79 12.52
CA ARG A 116 -9.58 -6.72 12.08
C ARG A 116 -9.19 -6.53 10.63
N ILE A 117 -7.91 -6.21 10.38
CA ILE A 117 -7.39 -5.90 9.05
C ILE A 117 -6.31 -6.90 8.63
N ILE A 118 -6.35 -7.34 7.37
CA ILE A 118 -5.32 -8.19 6.77
C ILE A 118 -5.03 -7.76 5.34
N CYS A 119 -3.77 -7.88 4.90
CA CYS A 119 -3.41 -7.81 3.49
C CYS A 119 -2.99 -9.20 3.01
N LEU A 120 -3.92 -9.92 2.37
CA LEU A 120 -3.73 -11.32 2.00
C LEU A 120 -3.17 -11.46 0.59
N GLY A 121 -2.13 -12.27 0.44
CA GLY A 121 -1.58 -12.67 -0.85
C GLY A 121 -2.33 -13.87 -1.45
N ASP A 122 -2.50 -13.92 -2.77
CA ASP A 122 -3.22 -15.00 -3.44
C ASP A 122 -2.48 -16.33 -3.43
N ASP A 123 -1.16 -16.36 -3.28
CA ASP A 123 -0.40 -17.60 -3.07
C ASP A 123 -0.38 -18.11 -1.62
N SER A 124 -1.14 -17.50 -0.70
CA SER A 124 -1.19 -18.01 0.68
C SER A 124 -1.91 -19.37 0.74
N GLU A 125 -1.30 -20.32 1.43
CA GLU A 125 -1.85 -21.66 1.72
C GLU A 125 -2.41 -21.74 3.14
N GLU A 126 -1.88 -20.91 4.05
CA GLU A 126 -2.27 -20.83 5.45
C GLU A 126 -2.62 -19.38 5.80
N ILE A 127 -3.34 -19.21 6.91
CA ILE A 127 -3.64 -17.91 7.51
C ILE A 127 -3.13 -17.88 8.96
N PRO A 128 -3.02 -16.70 9.61
CA PRO A 128 -2.55 -16.64 11.00
C PRO A 128 -3.36 -17.56 11.92
N ASN A 129 -2.67 -18.26 12.83
CA ASN A 129 -3.30 -19.22 13.75
C ASN A 129 -4.36 -18.62 14.69
N ALA A 130 -4.51 -17.30 14.72
CA ALA A 130 -5.47 -16.57 15.55
C ALA A 130 -6.93 -16.71 15.07
N PHE A 131 -7.19 -17.33 13.91
CA PHE A 131 -8.51 -17.43 13.31
C PHE A 131 -9.18 -18.80 13.53
N THR A 132 -10.49 -18.79 13.76
CA THR A 132 -11.33 -20.00 13.76
C THR A 132 -11.53 -20.53 12.34
N ALA A 133 -11.85 -21.82 12.18
CA ALA A 133 -12.10 -22.42 10.86
C ALA A 133 -13.17 -21.67 10.02
N LYS A 134 -14.21 -21.16 10.68
CA LYS A 134 -15.25 -20.35 10.01
C LYS A 134 -14.71 -19.01 9.51
N GLU A 135 -13.80 -18.39 10.26
CA GLU A 135 -13.15 -17.15 9.85
C GLU A 135 -12.15 -17.39 8.73
N VAL A 136 -11.46 -18.53 8.75
CA VAL A 136 -10.61 -19.00 7.64
C VAL A 136 -11.42 -19.07 6.35
N ASP A 137 -12.58 -19.74 6.38
CA ASP A 137 -13.47 -19.86 5.22
C ASP A 137 -13.97 -18.50 4.71
N GLU A 138 -14.20 -17.54 5.60
CA GLU A 138 -14.57 -16.17 5.21
C GLU A 138 -13.39 -15.42 4.59
N ILE A 139 -12.19 -15.54 5.17
CA ILE A 139 -10.97 -14.90 4.68
C ILE A 139 -10.67 -15.34 3.26
N TRP A 140 -10.84 -16.62 2.95
CA TRP A 140 -10.62 -17.15 1.60
C TRP A 140 -11.54 -16.55 0.53
N LYS A 141 -12.66 -15.94 0.91
CA LYS A 141 -13.52 -15.20 -0.03
C LYS A 141 -12.86 -13.92 -0.54
N TYR A 142 -11.93 -13.35 0.24
CA TYR A 142 -11.14 -12.17 -0.15
C TYR A 142 -9.89 -12.51 -0.93
N ARG A 143 -9.57 -13.81 -1.13
CA ARG A 143 -8.41 -14.21 -1.91
C ARG A 143 -8.46 -13.52 -3.28
N PRO A 144 -7.41 -12.78 -3.66
CA PRO A 144 -7.37 -12.16 -4.97
C PRO A 144 -7.54 -13.25 -6.03
N LYS A 145 -8.42 -13.02 -7.00
CA LYS A 145 -8.48 -13.86 -8.19
C LYS A 145 -7.50 -13.25 -9.16
N SER A 146 -6.49 -13.99 -9.61
CA SER A 146 -5.62 -13.55 -10.69
C SER A 146 -6.47 -13.43 -11.97
N ILE A 147 -6.91 -12.22 -12.30
CA ILE A 147 -7.76 -11.96 -13.49
C ILE A 147 -6.97 -11.29 -14.61
N TYR A 148 -5.73 -10.85 -14.36
CA TYR A 148 -4.94 -10.11 -15.34
C TYR A 148 -3.58 -10.76 -15.61
N PRO A 149 -3.28 -11.16 -16.87
CA PRO A 149 -1.99 -11.73 -17.25
C PRO A 149 -0.89 -10.68 -17.49
N PHE A 150 -1.13 -9.41 -17.15
CA PHE A 150 -0.12 -8.36 -17.28
C PHE A 150 0.59 -8.18 -15.95
N CYS A 151 1.79 -8.76 -15.87
CA CYS A 151 2.71 -8.64 -14.75
C CYS A 151 3.85 -7.68 -15.13
N GLY A 152 4.23 -6.78 -14.21
CA GLY A 152 5.55 -6.13 -14.22
C GLY A 152 5.83 -5.10 -15.31
N ASP A 153 4.97 -4.09 -15.52
CA ASP A 153 5.41 -2.88 -16.23
C ASP A 153 6.09 -1.90 -15.23
N PRO A 154 7.40 -1.65 -15.33
CA PRO A 154 8.10 -0.66 -14.52
C PRO A 154 7.55 0.77 -14.65
N SER A 155 6.69 1.02 -15.66
CA SER A 155 5.97 2.28 -15.77
C SER A 155 4.93 2.47 -14.65
N LEU A 156 4.26 1.41 -14.20
CA LEU A 156 3.28 1.46 -13.09
C LEU A 156 3.94 1.88 -11.78
N PHE A 157 5.23 1.56 -11.61
CA PHE A 157 6.06 2.01 -10.51
C PHE A 157 6.32 3.53 -10.51
N ILE A 158 6.67 4.11 -11.67
CA ILE A 158 6.82 5.57 -11.84
C ILE A 158 5.46 6.24 -11.59
N TRP A 159 4.36 5.65 -12.09
CA TRP A 159 3.00 6.12 -11.82
C TRP A 159 2.60 5.99 -10.34
N GLY A 160 3.08 4.99 -9.60
CA GLY A 160 2.91 4.86 -8.16
C GLY A 160 3.56 6.01 -7.40
N GLN A 161 4.80 6.36 -7.74
CA GLN A 161 5.47 7.54 -7.18
C GLN A 161 4.76 8.84 -7.53
N TYR A 162 4.30 8.99 -8.78
CA TYR A 162 3.43 10.10 -9.15
C TYR A 162 2.14 10.07 -8.34
N ALA A 163 1.50 8.92 -8.15
CA ALA A 163 0.25 8.78 -7.40
C ALA A 163 0.43 9.04 -5.90
N VAL A 164 1.61 8.80 -5.30
CA VAL A 164 1.96 9.23 -3.93
C VAL A 164 2.15 10.74 -3.87
N ALA A 165 2.91 11.31 -4.82
CA ALA A 165 3.09 12.74 -4.93
C ALA A 165 1.77 13.46 -5.24
N ASP A 166 0.86 12.81 -5.96
CA ASP A 166 -0.46 13.31 -6.35
C ASP A 166 -1.46 13.10 -5.22
N SER A 167 -1.48 11.95 -4.53
CA SER A 167 -2.39 11.69 -3.39
C SER A 167 -2.09 12.52 -2.16
N SER A 168 -0.81 12.80 -1.89
CA SER A 168 -0.38 13.78 -0.88
C SER A 168 -0.72 15.22 -1.29
N ARG A 169 -0.75 15.54 -2.60
CA ARG A 169 -1.09 16.87 -3.13
C ARG A 169 -2.57 17.12 -3.44
N TYR A 170 -3.41 16.09 -3.68
CA TYR A 170 -4.72 16.25 -4.33
C TYR A 170 -5.95 15.66 -3.62
N GLY A 171 -5.90 15.15 -2.38
CA GLY A 171 -7.20 14.82 -1.76
C GLY A 171 -7.30 13.86 -0.58
N PHE A 172 -6.32 12.98 -0.38
CA PHE A 172 -6.51 11.89 0.61
C PHE A 172 -6.54 12.38 2.05
N TRP A 173 -5.85 13.47 2.33
CA TRP A 173 -5.83 14.11 3.64
C TRP A 173 -6.12 15.60 3.53
N ALA A 174 -6.85 15.99 2.49
CA ALA A 174 -7.05 17.38 2.08
C ALA A 174 -7.82 18.24 3.08
N ASP A 175 -8.28 17.66 4.19
CA ASP A 175 -8.90 18.42 5.26
C ASP A 175 -8.00 18.45 6.50
N PRO A 176 -7.07 19.42 6.58
CA PRO A 176 -6.20 19.60 7.74
C PRO A 176 -6.99 19.94 9.01
N GLU A 177 -8.28 20.27 8.91
CA GLU A 177 -9.13 20.49 10.08
C GLU A 177 -9.42 19.18 10.82
N PHE A 178 -9.65 18.08 10.08
CA PHE A 178 -9.89 16.74 10.65
C PHE A 178 -8.60 15.93 10.80
N TYR A 179 -7.60 16.21 9.97
CA TYR A 179 -6.33 15.50 9.92
C TYR A 179 -5.13 16.46 9.94
N PRO A 180 -4.83 17.11 11.08
CA PRO A 180 -3.66 17.96 11.21
C PRO A 180 -2.37 17.14 11.06
N THR A 181 -1.78 17.13 9.86
CA THR A 181 -0.62 16.27 9.52
C THR A 181 0.73 16.87 9.91
N HIS A 182 0.83 18.20 9.99
CA HIS A 182 2.08 18.90 10.33
C HIS A 182 2.16 19.39 11.78
N SER A 183 1.04 19.45 12.49
CA SER A 183 0.99 19.97 13.86
C SER A 183 0.73 18.91 14.92
N GLU A 184 0.43 17.66 14.51
CA GLU A 184 0.16 16.57 15.45
C GLU A 184 0.95 15.31 15.09
N VAL A 185 1.22 14.52 16.13
CA VAL A 185 1.77 13.18 16.00
C VAL A 185 0.61 12.21 15.91
N TRP A 186 0.60 11.39 14.86
CA TRP A 186 -0.37 10.32 14.69
C TRP A 186 0.21 9.00 15.15
N VAL A 187 -0.62 8.15 15.74
CA VAL A 187 -0.24 6.81 16.18
C VAL A 187 -1.07 5.77 15.43
N LEU A 188 -0.37 4.85 14.77
CA LEU A 188 -0.95 3.60 14.29
C LEU A 188 -0.89 2.60 15.44
N ARG A 189 -2.04 2.10 15.88
CA ARG A 189 -2.14 1.23 17.07
C ARG A 189 -2.66 -0.14 16.70
N ASN A 190 -2.04 -1.16 17.29
CA ASN A 190 -2.59 -2.51 17.37
C ASN A 190 -3.30 -2.67 18.70
N LEU A 191 -4.62 -2.71 18.67
CA LEU A 191 -5.48 -2.85 19.85
C LEU A 191 -5.48 -4.29 20.41
N THR A 192 -5.09 -5.29 19.60
CA THR A 192 -4.97 -6.68 20.06
C THR A 192 -3.74 -6.85 20.95
N SER A 193 -2.58 -6.35 20.50
CA SER A 193 -1.29 -6.54 21.16
C SER A 193 -0.85 -5.38 22.05
N LEU A 194 -1.60 -4.28 22.05
CA LEU A 194 -1.26 -3.01 22.72
C LEU A 194 0.09 -2.44 22.27
N GLU A 195 0.42 -2.61 20.99
CA GLU A 195 1.60 -2.03 20.36
C GLU A 195 1.23 -0.81 19.53
N TYR A 196 2.15 0.14 19.37
CA TYR A 196 1.90 1.31 18.53
C TYR A 196 3.16 1.84 17.82
N VAL A 197 2.92 2.57 16.73
CA VAL A 197 3.94 3.28 15.96
C VAL A 197 3.56 4.76 15.83
N ARG A 198 4.50 5.65 16.15
CA ARG A 198 4.32 7.11 16.07
C ARG A 198 4.82 7.66 14.74
N SER A 199 4.06 8.57 14.13
CA SER A 199 4.40 9.17 12.84
C SER A 199 5.68 10.01 12.86
N ASP A 200 6.04 10.60 14.01
CA ASP A 200 7.26 11.40 14.20
C ASP A 200 8.52 10.54 14.40
N ALA A 201 8.34 9.25 14.67
CA ALA A 201 9.41 8.28 14.81
C ALA A 201 9.65 7.45 13.55
N ILE A 202 8.90 7.72 12.47
CA ILE A 202 9.06 7.07 11.17
C ILE A 202 9.70 8.06 10.19
N PRO A 203 10.83 7.70 9.55
CA PRO A 203 11.45 8.58 8.58
C PRO A 203 10.62 8.63 7.30
N THR A 204 10.60 9.79 6.67
CA THR A 204 9.91 10.02 5.40
C THR A 204 10.91 10.55 4.38
N SER A 205 10.59 10.44 3.11
CA SER A 205 11.41 10.99 2.02
C SER A 205 10.64 12.13 1.39
N ASP A 206 11.35 13.15 0.93
CA ASP A 206 10.79 13.92 -0.18
C ASP A 206 10.81 13.00 -1.42
N ASN A 207 9.78 13.06 -2.26
CA ASN A 207 9.62 12.11 -3.37
C ASN A 207 10.72 12.20 -4.45
N TRP A 208 11.79 13.00 -4.24
CA TRP A 208 12.76 13.33 -5.27
C TRP A 208 14.22 13.02 -4.92
N ASP A 209 14.61 13.04 -3.65
CA ASP A 209 16.02 12.85 -3.26
C ASP A 209 16.34 11.45 -2.71
N ARG A 210 15.31 10.63 -2.46
CA ARG A 210 15.39 9.26 -1.90
C ARG A 210 15.95 9.21 -0.47
N GLN A 211 16.23 10.34 0.16
CA GLN A 211 16.83 10.40 1.48
C GLN A 211 15.75 10.34 2.54
N LEU A 212 15.88 9.34 3.42
CA LEU A 212 15.05 9.21 4.59
C LEU A 212 15.44 10.25 5.64
N ARG A 213 14.46 11.03 6.10
CA ARG A 213 14.66 12.07 7.11
C ARG A 213 13.57 12.04 8.17
N TYR A 214 13.95 12.41 9.40
CA TYR A 214 13.04 12.50 10.55
C TYR A 214 12.52 13.92 10.77
N ASP A 215 13.15 14.93 10.18
CA ASP A 215 12.76 16.34 10.30
C ASP A 215 11.54 16.69 9.42
N LEU A 216 11.18 15.82 8.48
CA LEU A 216 10.01 15.92 7.64
C LEU A 216 8.77 15.34 8.35
N GLN A 217 8.21 16.06 9.33
CA GLN A 217 6.96 15.67 9.97
C GLN A 217 5.77 15.86 9.01
N THR A 218 5.30 14.74 8.48
CA THR A 218 4.20 14.68 7.50
C THR A 218 2.96 13.95 8.04
N GLY A 219 2.99 13.47 9.28
CA GLY A 219 1.86 12.81 9.94
C GLY A 219 1.38 11.59 9.14
N LEU A 220 0.20 11.69 8.53
CA LEU A 220 -0.41 10.65 7.70
C LEU A 220 -0.04 10.73 6.20
N GLN A 221 0.65 11.79 5.77
CA GLN A 221 0.92 12.10 4.36
C GLN A 221 2.32 11.65 3.88
N GLY A 222 3.19 11.16 4.76
CA GLY A 222 4.57 10.81 4.44
C GLY A 222 4.72 9.57 3.57
N ALA A 223 5.74 9.58 2.71
CA ALA A 223 6.15 8.44 1.90
C ALA A 223 7.68 8.27 1.91
N PRO A 224 8.20 7.12 2.37
CA PRO A 224 7.45 6.12 3.12
C PRO A 224 6.95 6.73 4.44
N GLY A 225 5.93 6.15 5.05
CA GLY A 225 5.31 6.66 6.28
C GLY A 225 4.42 5.61 6.95
N LEU A 226 3.44 6.06 7.75
CA LEU A 226 2.54 5.14 8.47
C LEU A 226 1.75 4.21 7.54
N ALA A 227 1.47 4.59 6.30
CA ALA A 227 0.80 3.73 5.32
C ALA A 227 1.66 2.50 4.99
N GLN A 228 2.95 2.71 4.75
CA GLN A 228 3.90 1.64 4.45
C GLN A 228 4.14 0.76 5.69
N VAL A 229 4.27 1.37 6.88
CA VAL A 229 4.36 0.61 8.13
C VAL A 229 3.11 -0.25 8.32
N LEU A 230 1.91 0.30 8.11
CA LEU A 230 0.66 -0.46 8.16
C LEU A 230 0.75 -1.68 7.25
N LEU A 231 1.09 -1.48 5.96
CA LEU A 231 1.19 -2.57 4.99
C LEU A 231 2.13 -3.66 5.50
N MET A 232 3.37 -3.31 5.84
CA MET A 232 4.38 -4.26 6.32
C MET A 232 3.93 -5.06 7.55
N ARG A 233 3.08 -4.46 8.39
CA ARG A 233 2.56 -5.11 9.61
C ARG A 233 1.35 -6.00 9.36
N ILE A 234 0.56 -5.76 8.30
CA ILE A 234 -0.69 -6.52 8.03
C ILE A 234 -0.59 -7.53 6.90
N VAL A 235 0.50 -7.54 6.14
CA VAL A 235 0.71 -8.47 5.03
C VAL A 235 0.76 -9.91 5.50
N TRP A 236 0.12 -10.82 4.76
CA TRP A 236 0.18 -12.24 5.02
C TRP A 236 0.21 -13.10 3.75
N SER A 237 1.17 -14.01 3.71
CA SER A 237 1.38 -15.04 2.70
C SER A 237 2.29 -16.13 3.28
N THR A 238 2.04 -17.39 2.91
CA THR A 238 2.98 -18.51 3.14
C THR A 238 4.09 -18.56 2.09
N SER A 239 3.87 -17.93 0.93
CA SER A 239 4.85 -17.79 -0.11
C SER A 239 5.79 -16.63 0.21
N GLU A 240 7.10 -16.90 0.22
CA GLU A 240 8.14 -15.86 0.32
C GLU A 240 8.24 -15.03 -0.98
N ASN A 241 7.60 -15.50 -2.05
CA ASN A 241 7.63 -14.89 -3.36
C ASN A 241 6.63 -13.72 -3.48
N ILE A 242 6.98 -12.61 -2.84
CA ILE A 242 6.18 -11.37 -2.84
C ILE A 242 6.46 -10.46 -4.05
N GLY A 243 6.92 -11.06 -5.16
CA GLY A 243 7.32 -10.36 -6.39
C GLY A 243 8.83 -10.07 -6.44
N TYR A 244 9.20 -8.95 -7.08
CA TYR A 244 10.61 -8.55 -7.26
C TYR A 244 11.34 -8.19 -5.96
N LEU A 245 10.61 -7.98 -4.87
CA LEU A 245 11.18 -7.74 -3.56
C LEU A 245 11.21 -9.06 -2.79
N ALA A 246 12.24 -9.88 -2.94
CA ALA A 246 12.46 -11.00 -2.02
C ALA A 246 12.98 -10.46 -0.66
N PHE A 247 12.25 -9.52 -0.05
CA PHE A 247 12.65 -8.94 1.22
C PHE A 247 12.30 -9.91 2.35
N PRO A 248 13.31 -10.48 3.03
CA PRO A 248 13.06 -11.44 4.09
C PRO A 248 12.22 -10.77 5.18
N ARG A 249 11.05 -11.35 5.48
CA ARG A 249 10.05 -10.95 6.52
C ARG A 249 8.87 -10.08 6.09
N LEU A 250 8.76 -9.66 4.82
CA LEU A 250 7.60 -8.87 4.42
C LEU A 250 6.30 -9.66 4.28
N HIS A 251 6.37 -10.97 4.07
CA HIS A 251 5.20 -11.81 3.76
C HIS A 251 4.38 -12.22 4.99
N GLN A 252 4.86 -12.03 6.22
CA GLN A 252 4.16 -12.43 7.46
C GLN A 252 4.24 -11.33 8.51
N GLY A 253 3.53 -10.24 8.23
CA GLY A 253 3.37 -9.12 9.14
C GLY A 253 2.75 -9.55 10.47
N SER A 254 3.35 -9.09 11.57
CA SER A 254 2.99 -9.49 12.93
C SER A 254 1.60 -9.04 13.38
N TRP A 255 0.95 -8.12 12.65
CA TRP A 255 -0.37 -7.58 12.95
C TRP A 255 -1.42 -8.02 11.92
N ALA A 256 -1.10 -9.00 11.07
CA ALA A 256 -2.03 -9.54 10.10
C ALA A 256 -3.23 -10.16 10.80
N GLY A 257 -4.41 -9.54 10.61
CA GLY A 257 -5.66 -9.98 11.23
C GLY A 257 -6.02 -9.31 12.55
N ASP A 258 -5.16 -8.44 13.07
CA ASP A 258 -5.38 -7.76 14.34
C ASP A 258 -6.31 -6.55 14.22
N ARG A 259 -6.83 -6.12 15.38
CA ARG A 259 -7.66 -4.92 15.51
C ARG A 259 -6.78 -3.69 15.48
N LEU A 260 -6.97 -2.83 14.47
CA LEU A 260 -6.13 -1.66 14.28
C LEU A 260 -6.95 -0.38 14.32
N ASP A 261 -6.34 0.72 14.76
CA ASP A 261 -6.82 2.07 14.49
C ASP A 261 -5.67 3.06 14.29
N VAL A 262 -6.01 4.27 13.84
CA VAL A 262 -5.08 5.39 13.77
C VAL A 262 -5.69 6.58 14.48
N GLN A 263 -4.97 7.16 15.43
CA GLN A 263 -5.45 8.25 16.29
C GLN A 263 -4.39 9.35 16.40
N SER A 264 -4.82 10.57 16.73
CA SER A 264 -3.87 11.60 17.19
C SER A 264 -3.35 11.20 18.57
N LEU A 265 -2.02 11.23 18.76
CA LEU A 265 -1.38 10.93 20.05
C LEU A 265 -2.00 11.78 21.16
N LYS A 266 -2.32 13.04 20.88
CA LYS A 266 -2.98 13.95 21.83
C LYS A 266 -4.28 13.38 22.41
N ASN A 267 -5.05 12.63 21.63
CA ASN A 267 -6.33 12.08 22.04
C ASN A 267 -6.19 10.81 22.89
N VAL A 268 -5.11 10.06 22.70
CA VAL A 268 -4.92 8.72 23.30
C VAL A 268 -3.74 8.64 24.28
N ASP A 269 -2.96 9.71 24.45
CA ASP A 269 -1.74 9.74 25.27
C ASP A 269 -1.96 9.26 26.72
N ARG A 270 -3.05 9.69 27.37
CA ARG A 270 -3.38 9.24 28.73
C ARG A 270 -3.67 7.74 28.78
N GLU A 271 -4.54 7.26 27.88
CA GLU A 271 -4.88 5.83 27.77
C GLU A 271 -3.62 5.00 27.52
N MET A 272 -2.72 5.49 26.67
CA MET A 272 -1.51 4.77 26.31
C MET A 272 -0.51 4.66 27.46
N LYS A 273 -0.34 5.74 28.23
CA LYS A 273 0.51 5.77 29.42
C LYS A 273 0.02 4.85 30.53
N GLU A 274 -1.29 4.72 30.69
CA GLU A 274 -1.91 3.92 31.75
C GLU A 274 -2.15 2.46 31.33
N GLY A 275 -2.32 2.20 30.03
CA GLY A 275 -2.75 0.91 29.49
C GLY A 275 -1.65 -0.09 29.16
N GLY A 276 -0.39 0.17 29.52
CA GLY A 276 0.72 -0.74 29.26
C GLY A 276 1.11 -0.87 27.78
N TRP A 277 0.88 0.19 27.00
CA TRP A 277 1.17 0.20 25.57
C TRP A 277 2.67 0.17 25.29
N LYS A 278 3.07 -0.59 24.27
CA LYS A 278 4.47 -0.74 23.85
C LYS A 278 4.73 0.06 22.56
N ASP A 279 5.67 1.01 22.64
CA ASP A 279 6.17 1.73 21.47
C ASP A 279 7.07 0.81 20.64
N VAL A 280 6.64 0.46 19.43
CA VAL A 280 7.42 -0.34 18.46
C VAL A 280 7.90 0.51 17.28
N SER A 281 7.90 1.83 17.41
CA SER A 281 8.27 2.75 16.32
C SER A 281 9.71 2.55 15.85
N ALA A 282 10.65 2.27 16.75
CA ALA A 282 12.05 2.07 16.39
C ALA A 282 12.26 0.83 15.53
N ASP A 283 11.55 -0.27 15.83
CA ASP A 283 11.60 -1.49 15.03
C ASP A 283 10.92 -1.27 13.68
N ALA A 284 9.75 -0.63 13.66
CA ALA A 284 9.07 -0.26 12.41
C ALA A 284 9.92 0.67 11.52
N ALA A 285 10.59 1.66 12.09
CA ALA A 285 11.48 2.56 11.36
C ALA A 285 12.68 1.83 10.75
N ARG A 286 13.24 0.85 11.48
CA ARG A 286 14.35 0.01 10.99
C ARG A 286 13.88 -0.86 9.82
N ASP A 287 12.79 -1.61 10.01
CA ASP A 287 12.23 -2.47 8.97
C ASP A 287 11.94 -1.67 7.70
N LEU A 288 11.33 -0.49 7.85
CA LEU A 288 10.99 0.40 6.73
C LEU A 288 12.24 0.95 6.04
N SER A 289 13.26 1.34 6.81
CA SER A 289 14.52 1.87 6.27
C SER A 289 15.29 0.80 5.50
N ASP A 290 15.32 -0.43 6.00
CA ASP A 290 15.99 -1.54 5.34
C ASP A 290 15.28 -1.88 4.02
N LEU A 291 13.95 -1.89 4.02
CA LEU A 291 13.17 -2.05 2.80
C LEU A 291 13.41 -0.92 1.81
N TRP A 292 13.42 0.33 2.27
CA TRP A 292 13.64 1.50 1.42
C TRP A 292 15.03 1.47 0.76
N LYS A 293 16.07 1.10 1.51
CA LYS A 293 17.42 0.93 0.97
C LYS A 293 17.48 -0.20 -0.04
N TYR A 294 16.98 -1.39 0.34
CA TYR A 294 16.94 -2.55 -0.55
C TYR A 294 16.23 -2.22 -1.86
N TYR A 295 15.10 -1.52 -1.77
CA TYR A 295 14.35 -1.04 -2.92
C TYR A 295 15.21 -0.19 -3.87
N TRP A 296 15.91 0.82 -3.35
CA TRP A 296 16.68 1.73 -4.18
C TRP A 296 17.99 1.13 -4.68
N GLU A 297 18.62 0.23 -3.93
CA GLU A 297 19.81 -0.49 -4.36
C GLU A 297 19.50 -1.42 -5.54
N GLU A 298 18.44 -2.22 -5.49
CA GLU A 298 18.02 -3.11 -6.58
C GLU A 298 17.63 -2.34 -7.86
N VAL A 299 16.93 -1.20 -7.71
CA VAL A 299 16.53 -0.37 -8.85
C VAL A 299 17.72 0.31 -9.53
N ASP A 300 18.76 0.66 -8.78
CA ASP A 300 19.98 1.23 -9.36
C ASP A 300 20.87 0.15 -10.01
N VAL A 301 20.83 -1.10 -9.54
CA VAL A 301 21.53 -2.24 -10.17
C VAL A 301 20.87 -2.64 -11.50
N GLY A 302 19.55 -2.47 -11.66
CA GLY A 302 18.83 -2.67 -12.92
C GLY A 302 19.13 -1.65 -14.04
N LYS A 303 20.08 -0.73 -13.84
CA LYS A 303 20.53 0.28 -14.82
C LYS A 303 21.96 0.06 -15.36
N LEU A 304 22.52 -1.13 -15.24
CA LEU A 304 23.79 -1.52 -15.88
C LEU A 304 23.57 -2.39 -17.13
#